data_AF-A0A519BRQ0-F1
#
_entry.id   AF-A0A519BRQ0-F1
#
_cell.length_a   1.000
_cell.length_b   1.000
_cell.length_c   1.000
_cell.angle_alpha   90.00
_cell.angle_beta   90.00
_cell.angle_gamma   90.00
#
_symmetry.space_group_name_H-M   'P 1'
#
loop_
_entity.id
_entity.type
_entity.pdbx_description
1 polymer ?
#
loop_
_entity_poly.entity_id
_entity_poly.type
_entity_poly.pdbx_seq_one_letter_code
_entity_poly.pdbx_strand_id
1 'polypeptide(L)' 'MAVLKNKEIIKMDEKTRTSKLKDLKMELIKANVSANKTNSKTKEIKRAIARILTFNKSEKTRKLKEK' A
#
# COMPACT_ATOMS: atom_id res chain seq x y z
N MET A 1 -4.05 2.08 15.21
CA MET A 1 -3.61 1.30 14.04
C MET A 1 -2.68 2.16 13.20
N ALA A 2 -1.50 1.63 12.85
CA ALA A 2 -0.49 2.39 12.12
C ALA A 2 -0.90 2.55 10.65
N VAL A 3 -1.67 3.60 10.38
CA VAL A 3 -2.02 4.05 9.02
C VAL A 3 -0.71 4.43 8.32
N LEU A 4 -0.21 3.55 7.44
CA LEU A 4 1.04 3.75 6.71
C LEU A 4 1.08 5.16 6.11
N LYS A 5 2.04 5.98 6.57
CA LYS A 5 2.18 7.38 6.17
C LYS A 5 3.11 7.48 4.97
N ASN A 6 2.89 8.49 4.12
CA ASN A 6 3.77 8.72 2.96
C ASN A 6 5.25 8.90 3.36
N LYS A 7 5.51 9.53 4.52
CA LYS A 7 6.87 9.70 5.06
C LYS A 7 7.58 8.36 5.32
N GLU A 8 6.84 7.32 5.64
CA GLU A 8 7.39 5.97 5.88
C GLU A 8 7.66 5.28 4.55
N ILE A 9 6.74 5.39 3.60
CA ILE A 9 6.85 4.80 2.25
C ILE A 9 8.08 5.34 1.51
N ILE A 10 8.35 6.64 1.64
CA ILE A 10 9.52 7.30 1.01
C ILE A 10 10.84 6.70 1.51
N LYS A 11 10.90 6.31 2.79
CA LYS A 11 12.12 5.75 3.41
C LYS A 11 12.33 4.27 3.09
N MET A 12 11.32 3.59 2.57
CA MET A 12 11.40 2.16 2.23
C MET A 12 12.02 1.97 0.85
N ASP A 13 12.85 0.96 0.68
CA ASP A 13 13.33 0.51 -0.62
C ASP A 13 12.23 -0.18 -1.44
N GLU A 14 12.45 -0.31 -2.75
CA GLU A 14 11.46 -0.87 -3.69
C GLU A 14 11.05 -2.32 -3.35
N LYS A 15 11.99 -3.14 -2.87
CA LYS A 15 11.74 -4.53 -2.50
C LYS A 15 10.88 -4.60 -1.24
N THR A 16 11.18 -3.80 -0.23
CA THR A 16 10.41 -3.72 1.00
C THR A 16 9.01 -3.13 0.75
N ARG A 17 8.87 -2.11 -0.11
CA ARG A 17 7.55 -1.60 -0.54
C ARG A 17 6.72 -2.68 -1.22
N THR A 18 7.35 -3.49 -2.08
CA THR A 18 6.68 -4.59 -2.79
C THR A 18 6.25 -5.71 -1.84
N SER A 19 7.10 -6.09 -0.88
CA SER A 19 6.74 -7.07 0.15
C SER A 19 5.56 -6.59 0.97
N LYS A 20 5.64 -5.35 1.48
CA LYS A 20 4.56 -4.74 2.28
C LYS A 20 3.25 -4.66 1.53
N LEU A 21 3.29 -4.38 0.22
CA LEU A 21 2.11 -4.36 -0.64
C LEU A 21 1.46 -5.75 -0.75
N LYS A 22 2.25 -6.83 -0.85
CA LYS A 22 1.73 -8.20 -0.85
C LYS A 22 1.07 -8.54 0.48
N ASP A 23 1.71 -8.20 1.59
CA ASP A 23 1.18 -8.44 2.93
C ASP A 23 -0.16 -7.73 3.15
N LEU A 24 -0.25 -6.45 2.79
CA LEU A 24 -1.48 -5.67 2.89
C LEU A 24 -2.60 -6.21 2.00
N LYS A 25 -2.28 -6.75 0.81
CA LYS A 25 -3.27 -7.42 -0.05
C LYS A 25 -3.78 -8.70 0.59
N MET A 26 -2.91 -9.51 1.19
CA MET A 26 -3.32 -10.73 1.91
C MET A 26 -4.18 -10.41 3.13
N GLU A 27 -3.82 -9.37 3.88
CA GLU A 27 -4.62 -8.88 5.01
C GLU A 27 -6.00 -8.39 4.55
N LEU A 28 -6.07 -7.68 3.40
CA LEU A 28 -7.34 -7.25 2.81
C LEU A 28 -8.23 -8.44 2.44
N ILE A 29 -7.66 -9.51 1.86
CA ILE A 29 -8.42 -10.72 1.50
C ILE A 29 -8.99 -11.37 2.76
N LYS A 30 -8.16 -11.56 3.80
CA LYS A 30 -8.60 -12.12 5.09
C LYS A 30 -9.70 -11.25 5.72
N ALA A 31 -9.54 -9.93 5.69
CA ALA A 31 -10.51 -8.99 6.24
C ALA A 31 -11.84 -9.00 5.47
N ASN A 32 -11.82 -9.18 4.15
CA ASN A 32 -13.04 -9.30 3.34
C ASN A 32 -13.78 -10.61 3.61
N VAL A 33 -13.06 -11.73 3.70
CA VAL A 33 -13.67 -13.06 3.98
C VAL A 33 -14.32 -13.09 5.37
N SER A 34 -13.67 -12.49 6.37
CA SER A 34 -14.18 -12.46 7.74
C SER A 34 -15.35 -11.48 7.96
N ALA A 35 -15.42 -10.39 7.21
CA ALA A 35 -16.34 -9.31 7.54
C ALA A 35 -17.72 -9.40 6.86
N ASN A 36 -17.88 -10.13 5.74
CA ASN A 36 -19.08 -10.18 4.88
C ASN A 36 -19.66 -8.80 4.41
N LYS A 37 -19.19 -7.67 4.98
CA LYS A 37 -19.53 -6.27 4.71
C LYS A 37 -18.28 -5.40 4.90
N THR A 38 -18.24 -4.25 4.21
CA THR A 38 -17.10 -3.31 4.30
C THR A 38 -16.99 -2.73 5.70
N ASN A 39 -15.87 -2.97 6.40
CA ASN A 39 -15.59 -2.44 7.74
C ASN A 39 -14.52 -1.33 7.72
N SER A 40 -14.38 -0.57 8.81
CA SER A 40 -13.38 0.50 8.94
C SER A 40 -11.95 0.03 8.67
N LYS A 41 -11.60 -1.19 9.11
CA LYS A 41 -10.29 -1.81 8.89
C LYS A 41 -9.98 -2.03 7.39
N THR A 42 -10.93 -2.55 6.62
CA THR A 42 -10.77 -2.74 5.16
C THR A 42 -10.56 -1.40 4.45
N LYS A 43 -11.21 -0.32 4.90
CA LYS A 43 -11.02 1.03 4.34
C LYS A 43 -9.61 1.55 4.61
N GLU A 44 -9.06 1.30 5.78
CA GLU A 44 -7.69 1.68 6.13
C GLU A 44 -6.65 0.89 5.32
N ILE A 45 -6.84 -0.43 5.18
CA ILE A 45 -5.95 -1.28 4.38
C ILE A 45 -5.96 -0.85 2.91
N LYS A 46 -7.15 -0.59 2.34
CA LYS A 46 -7.28 -0.07 0.96
C LYS A 46 -6.55 1.28 0.79
N ARG A 47 -6.63 2.18 1.78
CA ARG A 47 -5.90 3.46 1.77
C ARG A 47 -4.38 3.27 1.83
N ALA A 48 -3.89 2.33 2.64
CA ALA A 48 -2.46 2.02 2.70
C ALA A 48 -1.95 1.47 1.36
N ILE A 49 -2.69 0.54 0.75
CA ILE A 49 -2.40 -0.01 -0.59
C ILE A 49 -2.35 1.10 -1.63
N ALA A 50 -3.37 1.98 -1.66
CA ALA A 50 -3.45 3.08 -2.61
C ALA A 50 -2.23 4.01 -2.51
N ARG A 51 -1.77 4.36 -1.30
CA ARG A 51 -0.57 5.19 -1.11
C ARG A 51 0.69 4.56 -1.67
N ILE A 52 0.92 3.27 -1.44
CA ILE A 52 2.09 2.57 -1.98
C ILE A 52 2.02 2.55 -3.51
N LEU A 53 0.86 2.26 -4.10
CA LEU A 53 0.68 2.23 -5.55
C LEU A 53 0.92 3.59 -6.19
N THR A 54 0.37 4.66 -5.60
CA THR A 54 0.60 6.03 -6.07
C THR A 54 2.07 6.39 -6.01
N PHE A 55 2.75 6.09 -4.91
CA PHE A 55 4.17 6.36 -4.75
C PHE A 55 5.03 5.59 -5.77
N ASN A 56 4.77 4.30 -5.97
CA ASN A 56 5.48 3.51 -6.97
C ASN A 56 5.26 4.04 -8.39
N LYS A 57 4.05 4.50 -8.70
CA LYS A 57 3.74 5.13 -10.00
C LYS A 57 4.51 6.44 -10.17
N SER A 58 4.54 7.31 -9.17
CA SER A 58 5.29 8.58 -9.25
C SER A 58 6.79 8.35 -9.40
N GLU A 59 7.36 7.40 -8.65
CA GLU A 59 8.78 7.03 -8.78
C GLU A 59 9.11 6.48 -10.17
N LYS A 60 8.23 5.62 -10.71
CA LYS A 60 8.41 5.09 -12.08
C LYS A 60 8.37 6.21 -13.11
N THR A 61 7.42 7.14 -13.01
CA THR A 61 7.34 8.31 -13.91
C THR A 61 8.56 9.21 -13.79
N ARG A 62 9.11 9.39 -12.58
CA ARG A 62 10.35 10.15 -12.37
C ARG A 62 11.55 9.48 -13.04
N LYS A 63 11.78 8.18 -12.80
CA LYS A 63 12.85 7.40 -13.44
C LYS A 63 12.77 7.40 -14.98
N LEU A 64 11.56 7.50 -15.55
CA LEU A 64 11.34 7.58 -17.00
C LEU A 64 11.61 8.97 -17.59
N LYS A 65 11.52 10.04 -16.79
CA LYS A 65 11.82 11.42 -17.23
C LYS A 65 13.30 11.78 -17.09
N GLU A 66 14.02 11.07 -16.23
CA GLU A 66 15.46 11.24 -15.98
C GLU A 66 16.33 10.37 -16.94
N LYS A 67 15.71 9.59 -17.83
CA LYS A 67 16.33 8.76 -18.85
C LYS A 67 16.13 9.35 -20.23
#